data_AF-A0A2N5RE40-F1
#
_entry.id   AF-A0A2N5RE40-F1
#
_cell.length_a   1.000
_cell.length_b   1.000
_cell.length_c   1.000
_cell.angle_alpha   90.00
_cell.angle_beta   90.00
_cell.angle_gamma   90.00
#
_symmetry.space_group_name_H-M   'P 1'
#
loop_
_entity.id
_entity.type
_entity.pdbx_description
1 polymer ?
#
loop_
_entity_poly.entity_id
_entity_poly.type
_entity_poly.pdbx_seq_one_letter_code
_entity_poly.pdbx_strand_id
1 'polypeptide(L)'
;MNGARKWFFPDGYIPRGKRGYLVSHESLCIMNAGEEAARIKIWFFFEDRDPIVHEVEVPARRSLHLRLDKLGIPRCKPYSIMAESTTPVVMQLSRLDVGKNHHTLMTTIGYWEE
;
A
#
# COMPACT_ATOMS: atom_id res chain seq x y z
N MET A 1 2.93 0.18 -22.68
CA MET A 1 2.37 0.17 -21.32
C MET A 1 3.54 0.20 -20.35
N ASN A 2 3.43 0.92 -19.23
CA ASN A 2 4.53 1.10 -18.28
C ASN A 2 4.16 0.48 -16.93
N GLY A 3 5.11 -0.22 -16.29
CA GLY A 3 4.87 -0.92 -15.03
C GLY A 3 4.47 -2.38 -15.22
N ALA A 4 3.81 -2.93 -14.21
CA ALA A 4 3.46 -4.36 -14.13
C ALA A 4 2.03 -4.55 -13.58
N ARG A 5 1.49 -5.75 -13.72
CA ARG A 5 0.12 -6.08 -13.29
C ARG A 5 0.07 -6.67 -11.89
N LYS A 6 1.13 -7.32 -11.42
CA LYS A 6 1.22 -7.86 -10.06
C LYS A 6 2.34 -7.21 -9.28
N TRP A 7 2.06 -6.88 -8.03
CA TRP A 7 2.99 -6.20 -7.12
C TRP A 7 2.95 -6.83 -5.74
N PHE A 8 4.13 -6.93 -5.11
CA PHE A 8 4.30 -7.62 -3.83
C PHE A 8 5.12 -6.78 -2.86
N PHE A 9 4.65 -6.70 -1.62
CA PHE A 9 5.30 -6.01 -0.50
C PHE A 9 5.28 -6.89 0.75
N PRO A 10 6.39 -7.59 1.07
CA PRO A 10 6.41 -8.52 2.19
C PRO A 10 6.26 -7.87 3.57
N ASP A 11 6.79 -6.66 3.77
CA ASP A 11 6.78 -5.96 5.07
C ASP A 11 5.67 -4.91 5.15
N GLY A 12 4.52 -5.33 5.67
CA GLY A 12 3.39 -4.47 6.07
C GLY A 12 3.20 -4.49 7.58
N TYR A 13 3.02 -3.30 8.17
CA TYR A 13 2.78 -3.11 9.59
C TYR A 13 2.36 -1.66 9.83
N ILE A 14 1.20 -1.46 10.45
CA ILE A 14 0.69 -0.13 10.78
C ILE A 14 0.95 0.16 12.26
N PRO A 15 1.92 1.03 12.62
CA PRO A 15 2.19 1.34 14.02
C PRO A 15 1.03 2.13 14.66
N ARG A 16 0.99 2.18 15.99
CA ARG A 16 -0.05 2.91 16.75
C ARG A 16 0.31 4.35 17.11
N GLY A 17 1.57 4.75 16.92
CA GLY A 17 2.05 6.05 17.39
C GLY A 17 1.43 7.25 16.65
N LYS A 18 1.42 8.42 17.29
CA LYS A 18 0.94 9.69 16.73
C LYS A 18 1.76 10.87 17.29
N ARG A 19 1.80 11.98 16.56
CA ARG A 19 2.42 13.25 16.97
C ARG A 19 1.71 14.43 16.32
N GLY A 20 1.03 15.25 17.13
CA GLY A 20 0.18 16.34 16.62
C GLY A 20 -0.90 15.78 15.70
N TYR A 21 -0.97 16.29 14.46
CA TYR A 21 -1.89 15.83 13.43
C TYR A 21 -1.43 14.56 12.69
N LEU A 22 -0.18 14.13 12.89
CA LEU A 22 0.37 12.94 12.23
C LEU A 22 0.02 11.69 13.02
N VAL A 23 -0.40 10.66 12.29
CA VAL A 23 -0.64 9.32 12.81
C VAL A 23 0.25 8.37 12.02
N SER A 24 0.87 7.41 12.70
CA SER A 24 1.66 6.36 12.06
C SER A 24 0.78 5.62 11.06
N HIS A 25 1.33 5.40 9.87
CA HIS A 25 0.58 4.80 8.78
C HIS A 25 1.53 4.25 7.73
N GLU A 26 0.94 3.47 6.84
CA GLU A 26 1.56 3.11 5.57
C GLU A 26 0.77 3.74 4.43
N SER A 27 1.50 4.14 3.40
CA SER A 27 0.94 4.60 2.13
C SER A 27 1.38 3.65 1.03
N LEU A 28 0.43 2.94 0.43
CA LEU A 28 0.64 2.24 -0.82
C LEU A 28 0.43 3.24 -1.96
N CYS A 29 1.54 3.74 -2.48
CA CYS A 29 1.56 4.70 -3.57
C CYS A 29 1.47 3.95 -4.90
N ILE A 30 0.52 4.34 -5.74
CA ILE A 30 0.22 3.70 -7.02
C ILE A 30 0.20 4.78 -8.10
N MET A 31 0.94 4.58 -9.18
CA MET A 31 0.87 5.44 -10.36
C MET A 31 0.37 4.67 -11.59
N ASN A 32 -0.64 5.24 -12.23
CA ASN A 32 -1.12 4.79 -13.52
C ASN A 32 -0.67 5.80 -14.59
N ALA A 33 0.38 5.45 -15.33
CA ALA A 33 0.88 6.24 -16.46
C ALA A 33 0.20 5.88 -17.79
N GLY A 34 -0.78 4.96 -17.77
CA GLY A 34 -1.53 4.53 -18.94
C GLY A 34 -2.70 5.45 -19.30
N GLU A 35 -3.37 5.08 -20.39
CA GLU A 35 -4.50 5.79 -20.98
C GLU A 35 -5.86 5.26 -20.50
N GLU A 36 -5.88 4.13 -19.79
CA GLU A 36 -7.08 3.48 -19.25
C GLU A 36 -7.06 3.50 -17.73
N ALA A 37 -8.23 3.49 -17.10
CA ALA A 37 -8.34 3.35 -15.65
C ALA A 37 -7.84 1.96 -15.20
N ALA A 38 -7.05 1.92 -14.13
CA ALA A 38 -6.56 0.70 -13.52
C ALA A 38 -7.47 0.31 -12.36
N ARG A 39 -8.12 -0.87 -12.44
CA ARG A 39 -8.83 -1.48 -11.32
C ARG A 39 -7.88 -2.43 -10.63
N ILE A 40 -7.71 -2.26 -9.32
CA ILE A 40 -6.66 -2.91 -8.56
C ILE A 40 -7.30 -3.63 -7.37
N LYS A 41 -7.09 -4.94 -7.32
CA LYS A 41 -7.46 -5.77 -6.18
C LYS A 41 -6.25 -5.96 -5.30
N ILE A 42 -6.41 -5.74 -4.00
CA ILE A 42 -5.33 -5.72 -3.02
C ILE A 42 -5.66 -6.72 -1.91
N TRP A 43 -4.75 -7.66 -1.69
CA TRP A 43 -4.83 -8.65 -0.63
C TRP A 43 -3.83 -8.31 0.47
N PHE A 44 -4.29 -8.43 1.71
CA PHE A 44 -3.49 -8.30 2.91
C PHE A 44 -3.43 -9.66 3.60
N PHE A 45 -2.29 -10.34 3.51
CA PHE A 45 -2.06 -11.65 4.12
C PHE A 45 -1.57 -11.48 5.55
N PHE A 46 -2.11 -12.25 6.48
CA PHE A 46 -1.72 -12.25 7.88
C PHE A 46 -1.15 -13.60 8.28
N GLU A 47 -0.39 -13.65 9.37
CA GLU A 47 0.27 -14.88 9.83
C GLU A 47 -0.70 -15.92 10.41
N ASP A 48 -1.89 -15.50 10.87
CA ASP A 48 -2.77 -16.28 11.75
C ASP A 48 -4.26 -16.21 11.38
N ARG A 49 -4.61 -15.64 10.21
CA ARG A 49 -6.01 -15.45 9.77
C ARG A 49 -6.13 -15.29 8.26
N ASP A 50 -7.35 -15.47 7.77
CA ASP A 50 -7.68 -15.25 6.37
C ASP A 50 -7.37 -13.81 5.90
N PRO A 51 -6.97 -13.64 4.62
CA PRO A 51 -6.66 -12.34 4.06
C PRO A 51 -7.84 -11.35 4.08
N ILE A 52 -7.52 -10.07 4.23
CA ILE A 52 -8.47 -8.98 3.94
C ILE A 52 -8.26 -8.55 2.49
N VAL A 53 -9.36 -8.25 1.79
CA VAL A 53 -9.33 -7.85 0.37
C VAL A 53 -9.98 -6.48 0.20
N HIS A 54 -9.32 -5.60 -0.54
CA HIS A 54 -9.83 -4.29 -0.94
C HIS A 54 -9.70 -4.09 -2.45
N GLU A 55 -10.56 -3.22 -3.00
CA GLU A 55 -10.50 -2.80 -4.39
C GLU A 55 -10.40 -1.29 -4.47
N VAL A 56 -9.55 -0.80 -5.38
CA VAL A 56 -9.39 0.62 -5.69
C VAL A 56 -9.31 0.82 -7.19
N GLU A 57 -9.63 2.03 -7.64
CA GLU A 57 -9.44 2.45 -9.02
C GLU A 57 -8.47 3.63 -9.09
N VAL A 58 -7.54 3.59 -10.03
CA VAL A 58 -6.64 4.70 -10.35
C VAL A 58 -6.91 5.14 -11.80
N PRO A 59 -7.49 6.32 -12.04
CA PRO A 59 -7.78 6.79 -13.38
C PRO A 59 -6.52 6.91 -14.24
N ALA A 60 -6.71 6.99 -15.56
CA ALA A 60 -5.63 7.22 -16.52
C ALA A 60 -4.81 8.47 -16.15
N ARG A 61 -3.47 8.37 -16.27
CA ARG A 61 -2.53 9.45 -15.98
C ARG A 61 -2.72 10.06 -14.58
N ARG A 62 -2.87 9.24 -13.54
CA ARG A 62 -3.04 9.68 -12.13
C ARG A 62 -2.15 8.92 -11.17
N SER A 63 -1.96 9.52 -9.99
CA SER A 63 -1.34 8.91 -8.82
C SER A 63 -2.38 8.76 -7.70
N LEU A 64 -2.24 7.73 -6.89
CA LEU A 64 -3.01 7.47 -5.68
C LEU A 64 -2.06 7.12 -4.53
N HIS A 65 -2.14 7.86 -3.42
CA HIS A 65 -1.43 7.52 -2.18
C HIS A 65 -2.45 6.91 -1.21
N LEU A 66 -2.61 5.58 -1.27
CA LEU A 66 -3.62 4.87 -0.52
C LEU A 66 -3.20 4.70 0.94
N ARG A 67 -3.96 5.32 1.85
CA ARG A 67 -3.75 5.23 3.30
C ARG A 67 -4.25 3.90 3.85
N LEU A 68 -3.33 2.98 4.14
CA LEU A 68 -3.65 1.62 4.60
C LEU A 68 -4.30 1.61 5.99
N ASP A 69 -3.98 2.60 6.83
CA ASP A 69 -4.56 2.74 8.16
C ASP A 69 -6.03 3.19 8.19
N LYS A 70 -6.61 3.47 7.01
CA LYS A 70 -8.04 3.78 6.84
C LYS A 70 -8.85 2.60 6.30
N LEU A 71 -8.22 1.46 6.05
CA LEU A 71 -8.86 0.30 5.41
C LEU A 71 -9.37 -0.75 6.42
N GLY A 72 -9.31 -0.48 7.72
CA GLY A 72 -9.70 -1.46 8.74
C GLY A 72 -8.68 -2.57 8.98
N ILE A 73 -7.47 -2.44 8.44
CA ILE A 73 -6.33 -3.32 8.74
C ILE A 73 -5.94 -3.16 10.23
N PRO A 74 -5.79 -4.25 10.99
CA PRO A 74 -5.41 -4.16 12.40
C PRO A 74 -4.06 -3.47 12.61
N ARG A 75 -4.02 -2.47 13.49
CA ARG A 75 -2.76 -1.82 13.90
C ARG A 75 -1.92 -2.74 14.79
N CYS A 76 -0.61 -2.63 14.67
CA CYS A 76 0.37 -3.46 15.36
C CYS A 76 0.22 -4.97 15.06
N LYS A 77 -0.15 -5.30 13.83
CA LYS A 77 -0.20 -6.67 13.34
C LYS A 77 0.62 -6.76 12.04
N PRO A 78 1.58 -7.68 11.93
CA PRO A 78 2.33 -7.86 10.69
C PRO A 78 1.42 -8.42 9.59
N TYR A 79 1.68 -8.00 8.36
CA TYR A 79 1.01 -8.49 7.16
C TYR A 79 1.90 -8.32 5.94
N SER A 80 1.52 -8.96 4.84
CA SER A 80 2.11 -8.74 3.52
C SER A 80 1.05 -8.31 2.52
N ILE A 81 1.46 -7.63 1.45
CA ILE A 81 0.56 -7.11 0.42
C ILE A 81 0.84 -7.79 -0.91
N MET A 82 -0.21 -8.25 -1.57
CA MET A 82 -0.22 -8.50 -3.01
C MET A 82 -1.25 -7.59 -3.65
N ALA A 83 -0.93 -7.01 -4.80
CA ALA A 83 -1.88 -6.24 -5.59
C ALA A 83 -1.88 -6.71 -7.05
N GLU A 84 -3.06 -6.84 -7.62
CA GLU A 84 -3.26 -7.21 -9.03
C GLU A 84 -4.08 -6.12 -9.74
N SER A 85 -3.59 -5.67 -10.88
CA SER A 85 -4.17 -4.59 -11.68
C SER A 85 -4.64 -5.08 -13.06
N THR A 86 -5.75 -4.51 -13.54
CA THR A 86 -6.24 -4.76 -14.91
C THR A 86 -5.30 -4.21 -15.98
N THR A 87 -4.57 -3.14 -15.71
CA THR A 87 -3.56 -2.53 -16.60
C THR A 87 -2.24 -2.32 -15.87
N PRO A 88 -1.09 -2.25 -16.58
CA PRO A 88 0.21 -2.03 -15.93
C PRO A 88 0.25 -0.70 -15.15
N VAL A 89 0.69 -0.80 -13.89
CA VAL A 89 0.89 0.32 -12.96
C VAL A 89 2.23 0.17 -12.25
N VAL A 90 2.68 1.19 -11.52
CA VAL A 90 3.87 1.12 -10.65
C VAL A 90 3.45 1.35 -9.21
N MET A 91 3.99 0.56 -8.27
CA MET A 91 3.65 0.63 -6.86
C MET A 91 4.88 0.78 -5.95
N GLN A 92 4.73 1.58 -4.90
CA GLN A 92 5.73 1.80 -3.87
C GLN A 92 5.04 1.77 -2.50
N LEU A 93 5.64 1.10 -1.52
CA LEU A 93 5.15 1.11 -0.14
C LEU A 93 6.07 1.97 0.71
N SER A 94 5.47 2.86 1.51
CA SER A 94 6.19 3.69 2.45
C SER A 94 5.50 3.67 3.81
N ARG A 95 6.30 3.67 4.88
CA ARG A 95 5.82 3.70 6.26
C ARG A 95 6.30 4.97 6.96
N LEU A 96 5.38 5.66 7.61
CA LEU A 96 5.66 6.64 8.66
C LEU A 96 5.44 5.96 10.01
N ASP A 97 6.51 5.86 10.79
CA ASP A 97 6.43 5.51 12.20
C ASP A 97 6.79 6.73 13.05
N VAL A 98 5.80 7.22 13.81
CA VAL A 98 5.91 8.45 14.57
C VAL A 98 5.33 8.28 15.96
N GLY A 99 6.00 8.84 16.96
CA GLY A 99 5.53 8.90 18.33
C GLY A 99 5.94 10.19 19.01
N LYS A 100 5.79 10.26 20.34
CA LYS A 100 6.18 11.44 21.12
C LYS A 100 7.68 11.76 20.95
N ASN A 101 8.51 10.72 20.91
CA ASN A 101 9.97 10.83 20.98
C ASN A 101 10.69 10.31 19.72
N HIS A 102 9.96 9.88 18.68
CA HIS A 102 10.56 9.38 17.45
C HIS A 102 9.76 9.81 16.21
N HIS A 103 10.44 9.88 15.07
CA HIS A 103 9.86 10.18 13.77
C HIS A 103 10.76 9.59 12.69
N THR A 104 10.31 8.54 12.01
CA THR A 104 11.11 7.86 11.00
C THR A 104 10.27 7.49 9.77
N LEU A 105 10.97 7.33 8.65
CA LEU A 105 10.41 6.93 7.37
C LEU A 105 11.22 5.77 6.83
N MET A 106 10.54 4.86 6.12
CA MET A 106 11.17 3.87 5.26
C MET A 106 10.33 3.69 4.00
N THR A 107 10.97 3.25 2.92
CA THR A 107 10.29 3.01 1.64
C THR A 107 11.03 1.99 0.81
N THR A 108 10.29 1.31 -0.07
CA THR A 108 10.86 0.47 -1.12
C THR A 108 9.93 0.45 -2.33
N ILE A 109 10.53 0.30 -3.52
CA ILE A 109 9.77 -0.19 -4.67
C ILE A 109 9.26 -1.61 -4.37
N GLY A 110 8.09 -1.98 -4.88
CA GLY A 110 7.61 -3.36 -4.76
C GLY A 110 8.34 -4.31 -5.69
N TYR A 111 8.33 -5.59 -5.36
CA TYR A 111 8.63 -6.63 -6.35
C TYR A 111 7.47 -6.70 -7.35
N TRP A 112 7.76 -6.94 -8.62
CA TRP A 112 6.75 -6.94 -9.69
C TRP A 112 6.82 -8.20 -10.57
N GLU A 113 5.64 -8.63 -11.02
CA GLU A 113 5.45 -9.73 -11.98
C GLU A 113 4.33 -9.38 -12.98
N GLU A 114 4.25 -10.16 -14.05
CA GLU A 114 3.20 -10.08 -15.07
C GLU A 114 1.98 -10.97 -14.75
#